data_AF-A0A498SEU0-F1
#
_entry.id   AF-A0A498SEU0-F1
#
_cell.length_a   1.000
_cell.length_b   1.000
_cell.length_c   1.000
_cell.angle_alpha   90.00
_cell.angle_beta   90.00
_cell.angle_gamma   90.00
#
_symmetry.space_group_name_H-M   'P 1'
#
loop_
_entity.id
_entity.type
_entity.pdbx_description
1 polymer ?
#
loop_
_entity_poly.entity_id
_entity_poly.type
_entity_poly.pdbx_seq_one_letter_code
_entity_poly.pdbx_strand_id
1 'polypeptide(L)'
;MKQPEIRYHLEHNYAIYVFKYYEDLTSLRQLIMENILQKRFRSSNLTFTFESIIRGIRMQYILAVMILTNNKKDGEEELLKNMQDDVKWLKESVMPEFLTDLTDDQFDMMIKVCETYIYLWTQQLKTYNTPFAFRAELCDIQWIDNMKSSRGAIKLLTAMIELFKNLIVSANAAEGWLSICNTLNSCNLLTSNSIAEQAKIIADLVLKEFLETNKEVGIIQSPLNPRLELNKVIDFWINKILLKDRLLRCSVLAYLKDKIESLFANIVQEDEIQCYGMVIQFLLLLRNSARKIRSTSINSSMRKDTNLYETCVEVLGEQLRGLRYKYEKNEMFLHMDALFKEL
;
A
#
# COMPACT_ATOMS: atom_id res chain seq x y z
N MET A 1 -8.22 12.45 19.90
CA MET A 1 -7.43 13.40 20.71
C MET A 1 -8.29 13.90 21.88
N LYS A 2 -7.75 13.99 23.10
CA LYS A 2 -8.50 14.25 24.35
C LYS A 2 -8.39 15.69 24.90
N GLN A 3 -7.83 16.65 24.18
CA GLN A 3 -7.66 18.04 24.67
C GLN A 3 -8.25 19.05 23.67
N PRO A 4 -9.40 19.67 23.98
CA PRO A 4 -10.06 20.66 23.13
C PRO A 4 -9.19 21.88 22.83
N GLU A 5 -8.31 22.31 23.74
CA GLU A 5 -7.45 23.48 23.52
C GLU A 5 -6.40 23.23 22.44
N ILE A 6 -5.77 22.04 22.43
CA ILE A 6 -4.80 21.67 21.38
C ILE A 6 -5.49 21.65 20.02
N ARG A 7 -6.71 21.09 19.95
CA ARG A 7 -7.50 21.06 18.72
C ARG A 7 -7.82 22.47 18.24
N TYR A 8 -8.30 23.33 19.13
CA TYR A 8 -8.58 24.73 18.82
C TYR A 8 -7.34 25.47 18.28
N HIS A 9 -6.19 25.32 18.94
CA HIS A 9 -4.95 25.96 18.49
C HIS A 9 -4.48 25.48 17.13
N LEU A 10 -4.55 24.17 16.86
CA LEU A 10 -4.19 23.58 15.56
C LEU A 10 -5.11 24.05 14.43
N GLU A 11 -6.41 24.16 14.69
CA GLU A 11 -7.40 24.63 13.71
C GLU A 11 -7.23 26.14 13.42
N HIS A 12 -6.94 26.97 14.42
CA HIS A 12 -6.87 28.43 14.26
C HIS A 12 -5.52 28.96 13.77
N ASN A 13 -4.41 28.27 14.05
CA ASN A 13 -3.07 28.69 13.63
C ASN A 13 -2.51 27.81 12.50
N TYR A 14 -3.39 27.08 11.82
CA TYR A 14 -3.06 26.07 10.82
C TYR A 14 -2.03 26.53 9.78
N ALA A 15 -2.34 27.63 9.06
CA ALA A 15 -1.48 28.11 7.98
C ALA A 15 -0.08 28.50 8.48
N ILE A 16 -0.01 29.04 9.71
CA ILE A 16 1.26 29.38 10.35
C ILE A 16 2.05 28.11 10.67
N TYR A 17 1.39 27.04 11.13
CA TYR A 17 2.07 25.77 11.41
C TYR A 17 2.55 25.07 10.14
N VAL A 18 1.76 25.07 9.05
CA VAL A 18 2.20 24.50 7.76
C VAL A 18 3.39 25.27 7.20
N PHE A 19 3.34 26.60 7.24
CA PHE A 19 4.46 27.45 6.82
C PHE A 19 5.73 27.20 7.66
N LYS A 20 5.60 27.19 8.99
CA LYS A 20 6.72 26.92 9.90
C LYS A 20 7.29 25.51 9.71
N TYR A 21 6.43 24.51 9.53
CA TYR A 21 6.85 23.14 9.23
C TYR A 21 7.76 23.12 7.99
N TYR A 22 7.37 23.81 6.91
CA TYR A 22 8.16 23.86 5.68
C TYR A 22 9.51 24.55 5.87
N GLU A 23 9.55 25.74 6.49
CA GLU A 23 10.79 26.48 6.74
C GLU A 23 11.75 25.70 7.65
N ASP A 24 11.23 25.16 8.75
CA ASP A 24 12.02 24.40 9.72
C ASP A 24 12.54 23.11 9.10
N LEU A 25 11.72 22.40 8.33
CA LEU A 25 12.13 21.15 7.69
C LEU A 25 13.18 21.37 6.61
N THR A 26 13.05 22.43 5.81
CA THR A 26 14.08 22.82 4.82
C THR A 26 15.42 23.09 5.53
N SER A 27 15.37 23.81 6.64
CA SER A 27 16.56 24.09 7.48
C SER A 27 17.16 22.80 8.04
N LEU A 28 16.34 21.85 8.51
CA LEU A 28 16.80 20.56 9.01
C LEU A 28 17.44 19.70 7.90
N ARG A 29 16.90 19.71 6.67
CA ARG A 29 17.50 19.02 5.51
C ARG A 29 18.87 19.60 5.15
N GLN A 30 19.02 20.93 5.18
CA GLN A 30 20.32 21.58 4.97
C GLN A 30 21.32 21.15 6.04
N LEU A 31 20.91 21.17 7.31
CA LEU A 31 21.75 20.71 8.41
C LEU A 31 22.14 19.23 8.28
N ILE A 32 21.27 18.36 7.76
CA ILE A 32 21.62 16.97 7.42
C ILE A 32 22.77 16.95 6.42
N MET A 33 22.62 17.64 5.29
CA MET A 33 23.62 17.61 4.22
C MET A 33 24.96 18.17 4.69
N GLU A 34 24.96 19.24 5.47
CA GLU A 34 26.16 19.82 6.05
C GLU A 34 26.83 18.88 7.07
N ASN A 35 26.05 18.16 7.90
CA ASN A 35 26.63 17.20 8.84
C ASN A 35 27.22 15.98 8.14
N ILE A 36 26.55 15.46 7.11
CA ILE A 36 27.03 14.32 6.31
C ILE A 36 28.28 14.73 5.51
N LEU A 37 28.24 15.85 4.79
CA LEU A 37 29.31 16.23 3.86
C LEU A 37 30.47 16.97 4.53
N GLN A 38 30.20 17.81 5.55
CA GLN A 38 31.18 18.76 6.10
C GLN A 38 31.60 18.46 7.56
N LYS A 39 31.11 17.36 8.15
CA LYS A 39 31.53 16.81 9.46
C LYS A 39 31.46 17.73 10.69
N ARG A 40 30.83 18.92 10.63
CA ARG A 40 30.40 19.70 11.81
C ARG A 40 29.68 20.99 11.38
N PHE A 41 28.45 21.17 11.85
CA PHE A 41 27.88 22.52 11.94
C PHE A 41 28.22 23.11 13.31
N ARG A 42 28.91 24.25 13.32
CA ARG A 42 29.05 25.12 14.50
C ARG A 42 28.36 26.44 14.17
N SER A 43 27.06 26.53 14.48
CA SER A 43 26.38 27.83 14.53
C SER A 43 26.83 28.56 15.80
N SER A 44 27.01 29.87 15.69
CA SER A 44 27.77 30.70 16.62
C SER A 44 27.21 30.83 18.04
N ASN A 45 26.13 30.13 18.42
CA ASN A 45 25.68 30.01 19.82
C ASN A 45 24.93 28.70 20.19
N LEU A 46 24.71 27.76 19.25
CA LEU A 46 23.99 26.49 19.51
C LEU A 46 24.63 25.34 18.71
N THR A 47 25.04 24.28 19.40
CA THR A 47 25.54 23.05 18.75
C THR A 47 24.41 22.05 18.65
N PHE A 48 23.82 21.89 17.47
CA PHE A 48 22.88 20.80 17.21
C PHE A 48 23.66 19.53 16.88
N THR A 49 23.39 18.44 17.61
CA THR A 49 23.92 17.13 17.23
C THR A 49 23.08 16.55 16.09
N PHE A 50 23.66 15.61 15.33
CA PHE A 50 22.91 14.86 14.32
C PHE A 50 21.64 14.21 14.90
N GLU A 51 21.72 13.70 16.13
CA GLU A 51 20.56 13.14 16.82
C GLU A 51 19.46 14.20 17.09
N SER A 52 19.84 15.42 17.47
CA SER A 52 18.89 16.53 17.64
C SER A 52 18.17 16.86 16.33
N ILE A 53 18.88 16.82 15.20
CA ILE A 53 18.31 17.06 13.87
C ILE A 53 17.29 15.96 13.52
N ILE A 54 17.66 14.69 13.69
CA ILE A 54 16.74 13.55 13.47
C ILE A 54 15.50 13.64 14.36
N ARG A 55 15.65 14.00 15.64
CA ARG A 55 14.51 14.21 16.55
C ARG A 55 13.62 15.36 16.07
N GLY A 56 14.21 16.46 15.60
CA GLY A 56 13.49 17.59 15.02
C GLY A 56 12.60 17.16 13.85
N ILE A 57 13.16 16.41 12.89
CA ILE A 57 12.41 15.91 11.73
C ILE A 57 11.22 15.05 12.17
N ARG A 58 11.43 14.14 13.12
CA ARG A 58 10.36 13.28 13.65
C ARG A 58 9.25 14.10 14.30
N MET A 59 9.60 15.09 15.12
CA MET A 59 8.61 15.97 15.76
C MET A 59 7.81 16.75 14.72
N GLN A 60 8.48 17.31 13.71
CA GLN A 60 7.83 18.04 12.63
C GLN A 60 6.86 17.15 11.84
N TYR A 61 7.24 15.92 11.50
CA TYR A 61 6.33 14.98 10.83
C TYR A 61 5.16 14.53 11.72
N ILE A 62 5.35 14.39 13.04
CA ILE A 62 4.24 14.08 13.97
C ILE A 62 3.27 15.27 14.06
N LEU A 63 3.77 16.50 14.05
CA LEU A 63 2.92 17.70 13.98
C LEU A 63 2.13 17.72 12.67
N ALA A 64 2.79 17.44 11.54
CA ALA A 64 2.18 17.35 10.22
C ALA A 64 1.04 16.31 10.17
N VAL A 65 1.25 15.12 10.75
CA VAL A 65 0.23 14.08 10.99
C VAL A 65 -0.97 14.64 11.76
N MET A 66 -0.71 15.21 12.94
CA MET A 66 -1.78 15.76 13.78
C MET A 66 -2.61 16.83 13.05
N ILE A 67 -1.96 17.62 12.20
CA ILE A 67 -2.56 18.63 11.33
C ILE A 67 -3.46 17.97 10.27
N LEU A 68 -3.02 16.89 9.60
CA LEU A 68 -3.82 16.13 8.61
C LEU A 68 -5.07 15.52 9.20
N THR A 69 -4.99 14.95 10.41
CA THR A 69 -6.16 14.29 11.05
C THR A 69 -7.32 15.24 11.35
N ASN A 70 -7.08 16.55 11.40
CA ASN A 70 -8.03 17.50 11.97
C ASN A 70 -8.65 18.48 10.94
N ASN A 71 -8.26 18.45 9.65
CA ASN A 71 -8.50 19.59 8.75
C ASN A 71 -9.21 19.30 7.41
N LYS A 72 -9.62 20.42 6.78
CA LYS A 72 -10.26 20.55 5.46
C LYS A 72 -9.23 20.42 4.32
N LYS A 73 -9.73 20.09 3.12
CA LYS A 73 -9.00 19.67 1.91
C LYS A 73 -7.77 20.50 1.51
N ASP A 74 -7.82 21.83 1.54
CA ASP A 74 -6.77 22.66 0.88
C ASP A 74 -5.39 22.55 1.55
N GLY A 75 -5.36 22.42 2.87
CA GLY A 75 -4.10 22.29 3.60
C GLY A 75 -3.52 20.87 3.59
N GLU A 76 -4.38 19.87 3.38
CA GLU A 76 -3.94 18.50 3.14
C GLU A 76 -3.12 18.41 1.84
N GLU A 77 -3.52 19.13 0.79
CA GLU A 77 -2.79 19.18 -0.48
C GLU A 77 -1.39 19.79 -0.33
N GLU A 78 -1.27 20.93 0.36
CA GLU A 78 0.03 21.60 0.57
C GLU A 78 0.99 20.73 1.39
N LEU A 79 0.50 20.10 2.45
CA LEU A 79 1.33 19.25 3.29
C LEU A 79 1.73 17.95 2.59
N LEU A 80 0.84 17.36 1.79
CA LEU A 80 1.17 16.22 0.93
C LEU A 80 2.22 16.59 -0.12
N LYS A 81 2.12 17.79 -0.72
CA LYS A 81 3.15 18.30 -1.63
C LYS A 81 4.49 18.43 -0.92
N ASN A 82 4.52 18.96 0.29
CA ASN A 82 5.75 19.04 1.09
C ASN A 82 6.37 17.66 1.33
N MET A 83 5.54 16.65 1.65
CA MET A 83 6.00 15.26 1.80
C MET A 83 6.52 14.67 0.47
N GLN A 84 5.91 14.99 -0.67
CA GLN A 84 6.43 14.61 -1.99
C GLN A 84 7.79 15.25 -2.24
N ASP A 85 7.97 16.51 -1.82
CA ASP A 85 9.25 17.22 -1.94
C ASP A 85 10.32 16.63 -1.01
N ASP A 86 9.96 16.05 0.15
CA ASP A 86 10.89 15.22 0.95
C ASP A 86 11.34 13.98 0.18
N VAL A 87 10.40 13.27 -0.46
CA VAL A 87 10.72 12.07 -1.24
C VAL A 87 11.67 12.43 -2.38
N LYS A 88 11.39 13.51 -3.12
CA LYS A 88 12.27 14.01 -4.19
C LYS A 88 13.63 14.42 -3.67
N TRP A 89 13.69 15.20 -2.60
CA TRP A 89 14.97 15.59 -1.99
C TRP A 89 15.79 14.37 -1.57
N LEU A 90 15.17 13.37 -0.96
CA LEU A 90 15.87 12.15 -0.56
C LEU A 90 16.41 11.39 -1.78
N LYS A 91 15.62 11.27 -2.86
CA LYS A 91 16.03 10.63 -4.11
C LYS A 91 17.16 11.38 -4.83
N GLU A 92 17.06 12.70 -4.92
CA GLU A 92 17.93 13.52 -5.77
C GLU A 92 19.19 14.00 -5.03
N SER A 93 19.12 14.18 -3.71
CA SER A 93 20.21 14.73 -2.91
C SER A 93 20.86 13.71 -1.97
N VAL A 94 20.10 12.77 -1.38
CA VAL A 94 20.66 11.83 -0.40
C VAL A 94 21.07 10.52 -1.07
N MET A 95 20.23 9.93 -1.93
CA MET A 95 20.52 8.64 -2.55
C MET A 95 21.82 8.61 -3.38
N PRO A 96 22.17 9.64 -4.17
CA PRO A 96 23.41 9.64 -4.95
C PRO A 96 24.67 9.61 -4.08
N GLU A 97 24.61 10.16 -2.87
CA GLU A 97 25.75 10.18 -1.94
C GLU A 97 26.13 8.76 -1.47
N PHE A 98 25.22 7.78 -1.51
CA PHE A 98 25.58 6.38 -1.20
C PHE A 98 26.54 5.76 -2.23
N LEU A 99 26.70 6.39 -3.38
CA LEU A 99 27.59 5.97 -4.46
C LEU A 99 28.95 6.69 -4.39
N THR A 100 29.15 7.62 -3.45
CA THR A 100 30.41 8.33 -3.23
C THR A 100 31.27 7.65 -2.16
N ASP A 101 32.53 8.06 -2.03
CA ASP A 101 33.46 7.52 -1.02
C ASP A 101 33.18 8.09 0.38
N LEU A 102 32.12 7.58 1.01
CA LEU A 102 31.74 7.93 2.39
C LEU A 102 32.60 7.18 3.42
N THR A 103 32.91 7.85 4.53
CA THR A 103 33.40 7.16 5.74
C THR A 103 32.28 6.39 6.42
N ASP A 104 32.61 5.35 7.20
CA ASP A 104 31.62 4.52 7.90
C ASP A 104 30.64 5.34 8.76
N ASP A 105 31.12 6.38 9.45
CA ASP A 105 30.28 7.29 10.23
C ASP A 105 29.26 8.05 9.36
N GLN A 106 29.70 8.56 8.20
CA GLN A 106 28.83 9.29 7.26
C GLN A 106 27.80 8.33 6.65
N PHE A 107 28.25 7.12 6.34
CA PHE A 107 27.39 6.06 5.85
C PHE A 107 26.29 5.72 6.85
N ASP A 108 26.63 5.49 8.12
CA ASP A 108 25.65 5.19 9.17
C ASP A 108 24.69 6.37 9.42
N MET A 109 25.17 7.62 9.35
CA MET A 109 24.29 8.80 9.40
C MET A 109 23.28 8.80 8.24
N MET A 110 23.73 8.52 7.03
CA MET A 110 22.85 8.47 5.85
C MET A 110 21.81 7.35 5.95
N ILE A 111 22.22 6.16 6.37
CA ILE A 111 21.28 5.06 6.68
C ILE A 111 20.22 5.56 7.67
N LYS A 112 20.64 6.29 8.71
CA LYS A 112 19.72 6.79 9.74
C LYS A 112 18.72 7.82 9.22
N VAL A 113 19.14 8.68 8.29
CA VAL A 113 18.25 9.63 7.61
C VAL A 113 17.19 8.86 6.82
N CYS A 114 17.61 7.91 5.97
CA CYS A 114 16.69 7.10 5.15
C CYS A 114 15.72 6.30 6.02
N GLU A 115 16.20 5.59 7.04
CA GLU A 115 15.36 4.85 7.99
C GLU A 115 14.31 5.77 8.64
N THR A 116 14.71 6.98 9.01
CA THR A 116 13.80 7.93 9.67
C THR A 116 12.69 8.35 8.73
N TYR A 117 12.99 8.73 7.49
CA TYR A 117 11.98 9.11 6.51
C TYR A 117 11.06 7.95 6.11
N ILE A 118 11.64 6.77 5.81
CA ILE A 118 10.87 5.55 5.48
C ILE A 118 9.92 5.20 6.62
N TYR A 119 10.37 5.28 7.88
CA TYR A 119 9.52 5.05 9.04
C TYR A 119 8.37 6.07 9.10
N LEU A 120 8.66 7.37 8.93
CA LEU A 120 7.65 8.42 9.00
C LEU A 120 6.59 8.30 7.91
N TRP A 121 7.00 7.97 6.67
CA TRP A 121 6.07 7.71 5.56
C TRP A 121 5.26 6.44 5.81
N THR A 122 5.86 5.39 6.36
CA THR A 122 5.13 4.17 6.76
C THR A 122 4.02 4.50 7.75
N GLN A 123 4.28 5.36 8.75
CA GLN A 123 3.25 5.81 9.68
C GLN A 123 2.14 6.60 8.98
N GLN A 124 2.47 7.41 7.96
CA GLN A 124 1.45 8.09 7.15
C GLN A 124 0.55 7.09 6.43
N LEU A 125 1.14 6.12 5.74
CA LEU A 125 0.38 5.11 4.98
C LEU A 125 -0.51 4.26 5.89
N LYS A 126 -0.05 3.96 7.11
CA LYS A 126 -0.83 3.21 8.11
C LYS A 126 -2.01 4.01 8.68
N THR A 127 -1.88 5.33 8.79
CA THR A 127 -2.83 6.17 9.54
C THR A 127 -3.83 6.89 8.63
N TYR A 128 -3.41 7.29 7.43
CA TYR A 128 -4.18 8.15 6.53
C TYR A 128 -4.46 7.49 5.19
N ASN A 129 -5.59 7.86 4.58
CA ASN A 129 -5.87 7.54 3.19
C ASN A 129 -5.08 8.46 2.25
N THR A 130 -3.76 8.27 2.22
CA THR A 130 -2.83 9.07 1.41
C THR A 130 -3.12 8.96 -0.09
N PRO A 131 -3.03 10.05 -0.88
CA PRO A 131 -3.31 9.99 -2.31
C PRO A 131 -2.32 9.11 -3.09
N PHE A 132 -2.82 8.49 -4.17
CA PHE A 132 -2.00 7.64 -5.04
C PHE A 132 -0.78 8.34 -5.63
N ALA A 133 -0.83 9.67 -5.85
CA ALA A 133 0.32 10.44 -6.35
C ALA A 133 1.51 10.37 -5.39
N PHE A 134 1.28 10.54 -4.07
CA PHE A 134 2.32 10.39 -3.06
C PHE A 134 2.84 8.95 -2.98
N ARG A 135 1.94 7.96 -3.04
CA ARG A 135 2.34 6.53 -3.03
C ARG A 135 3.17 6.15 -4.26
N ALA A 136 2.88 6.75 -5.42
CA ALA A 136 3.65 6.55 -6.64
C ALA A 136 5.08 7.07 -6.52
N GLU A 137 5.29 8.22 -5.88
CA GLU A 137 6.62 8.75 -5.60
C GLU A 137 7.47 7.78 -4.77
N LEU A 138 6.87 7.05 -3.83
CA LEU A 138 7.55 6.03 -3.02
C LEU A 138 7.89 4.75 -3.81
N CYS A 139 7.42 4.58 -5.05
CA CYS A 139 7.62 3.37 -5.86
C CYS A 139 8.63 3.55 -7.00
N ASP A 140 9.39 4.63 -7.00
CA ASP A 140 10.33 4.92 -8.07
C ASP A 140 11.36 3.78 -8.26
N ILE A 141 11.76 3.45 -9.48
CA ILE A 141 12.67 2.33 -9.73
C ILE A 141 14.12 2.72 -9.41
N GLN A 142 14.50 3.95 -9.73
CA GLN A 142 15.87 4.41 -9.64
C GLN A 142 16.36 4.47 -8.19
N TRP A 143 15.52 4.91 -7.26
CA TRP A 143 15.92 4.92 -5.84
C TRP A 143 16.05 3.51 -5.26
N ILE A 144 15.26 2.53 -5.71
CA ILE A 144 15.38 1.11 -5.30
C ILE A 144 16.71 0.53 -5.78
N ASP A 145 17.04 0.78 -7.05
CA ASP A 145 18.29 0.32 -7.65
C ASP A 145 19.50 0.94 -6.94
N ASN A 146 19.42 2.23 -6.57
CA ASN A 146 20.45 2.90 -5.78
C ASN A 146 20.58 2.28 -4.38
N MET A 147 19.48 2.00 -3.67
CA MET A 147 19.52 1.33 -2.36
C MET A 147 20.16 -0.06 -2.47
N LYS A 148 19.78 -0.83 -3.49
CA LYS A 148 20.30 -2.17 -3.76
C LYS A 148 21.80 -2.18 -4.04
N SER A 149 22.27 -1.14 -4.73
CA SER A 149 23.69 -1.00 -5.11
C SER A 149 24.57 -0.45 -3.97
N SER A 150 23.95 0.05 -2.89
CA SER A 150 24.67 0.59 -1.73
C SER A 150 25.25 -0.52 -0.84
N ARG A 151 26.35 -0.23 -0.11
CA ARG A 151 26.95 -1.15 0.88
C ARG A 151 26.04 -1.48 2.07
N GLY A 152 24.94 -0.75 2.25
CA GLY A 152 23.97 -0.89 3.34
C GLY A 152 22.61 -1.37 2.86
N ALA A 153 22.54 -1.94 1.66
CA ALA A 153 21.33 -2.43 1.02
C ALA A 153 20.43 -3.22 1.97
N ILE A 154 20.98 -4.15 2.76
CA ILE A 154 20.18 -4.97 3.69
C ILE A 154 19.44 -4.10 4.73
N LYS A 155 20.10 -3.13 5.36
CA LYS A 155 19.48 -2.24 6.37
C LYS A 155 18.38 -1.38 5.72
N LEU A 156 18.68 -0.75 4.59
CA LEU A 156 17.74 0.10 3.85
C LEU A 156 16.52 -0.68 3.35
N LEU A 157 16.77 -1.83 2.72
CA LEU A 157 15.71 -2.70 2.21
C LEU A 157 14.87 -3.30 3.35
N THR A 158 15.44 -3.52 4.54
CA THR A 158 14.66 -3.96 5.71
C THR A 158 13.67 -2.88 6.16
N ALA A 159 14.09 -1.62 6.25
CA ALA A 159 13.17 -0.52 6.54
C ALA A 159 12.08 -0.40 5.47
N MET A 160 12.43 -0.67 4.21
CA MET A 160 11.52 -0.65 3.08
C MET A 160 10.43 -1.71 3.12
N ILE A 161 10.65 -2.87 3.74
CA ILE A 161 9.62 -3.92 3.85
C ILE A 161 8.38 -3.38 4.56
N GLU A 162 8.58 -2.63 5.65
CA GLU A 162 7.48 -2.06 6.43
C GLU A 162 6.69 -1.00 5.66
N LEU A 163 7.38 -0.17 4.87
CA LEU A 163 6.73 0.77 3.96
C LEU A 163 5.94 0.02 2.89
N PHE A 164 6.60 -0.94 2.24
CA PHE A 164 6.08 -1.73 1.15
C PHE A 164 4.80 -2.50 1.53
N LYS A 165 4.74 -3.06 2.74
CA LYS A 165 3.52 -3.70 3.27
C LYS A 165 2.29 -2.79 3.23
N ASN A 166 2.48 -1.47 3.36
CA ASN A 166 1.40 -0.49 3.39
C ASN A 166 1.23 0.28 2.06
N LEU A 167 2.03 -0.09 1.04
CA LEU A 167 2.12 0.64 -0.21
C LEU A 167 1.16 0.04 -1.25
N ILE A 168 -0.04 0.62 -1.32
CA ILE A 168 -1.00 0.34 -2.39
C ILE A 168 -0.83 1.37 -3.49
N VAL A 169 -0.52 0.91 -4.70
CA VAL A 169 -0.25 1.78 -5.84
C VAL A 169 -1.39 1.82 -6.86
N SER A 170 -1.41 2.88 -7.66
CA SER A 170 -2.19 2.95 -8.90
C SER A 170 -1.43 2.28 -10.04
N ALA A 171 -2.10 2.13 -11.20
CA ALA A 171 -1.50 1.55 -12.39
C ALA A 171 -0.18 2.20 -12.83
N ASN A 172 -0.01 3.50 -12.59
CA ASN A 172 1.18 4.25 -13.00
C ASN A 172 2.43 3.93 -12.14
N ALA A 173 2.27 3.28 -10.99
CA ALA A 173 3.36 2.91 -10.09
C ALA A 173 3.55 1.38 -9.97
N ALA A 174 2.91 0.62 -10.86
CA ALA A 174 2.93 -0.83 -10.92
C ALA A 174 4.31 -1.44 -11.12
N GLU A 175 5.05 -0.91 -12.10
CA GLU A 175 6.37 -1.41 -12.48
C GLU A 175 7.37 -1.14 -11.35
N GLY A 176 7.25 0.04 -10.76
CA GLY A 176 7.94 0.43 -9.54
C GLY A 176 7.69 -0.52 -8.38
N TRP A 177 6.41 -0.77 -8.08
CA TRP A 177 6.00 -1.72 -7.04
C TRP A 177 6.54 -3.13 -7.29
N LEU A 178 6.40 -3.66 -8.51
CA LEU A 178 6.96 -4.96 -8.90
C LEU A 178 8.48 -5.00 -8.77
N SER A 179 9.16 -3.90 -9.08
CA SER A 179 10.61 -3.78 -8.88
C SER A 179 10.99 -3.87 -7.40
N ILE A 180 10.22 -3.25 -6.50
CA ILE A 180 10.39 -3.41 -5.04
C ILE A 180 10.23 -4.89 -4.67
N CYS A 181 9.14 -5.54 -5.10
CA CYS A 181 8.88 -6.96 -4.79
C CYS A 181 10.03 -7.84 -5.21
N ASN A 182 10.46 -7.70 -6.48
CA ASN A 182 11.50 -8.50 -7.07
C ASN A 182 12.85 -8.27 -6.38
N THR A 183 13.14 -7.02 -6.02
CA THR A 183 14.36 -6.67 -5.29
C THR A 183 14.35 -7.28 -3.88
N LEU A 184 13.28 -7.08 -3.11
CA LEU A 184 13.13 -7.67 -1.78
C LEU A 184 13.22 -9.20 -1.83
N ASN A 185 12.62 -9.83 -2.85
CA ASN A 185 12.68 -11.28 -3.04
C ASN A 185 14.11 -11.73 -3.40
N SER A 186 14.80 -11.03 -4.31
CA SER A 186 16.18 -11.35 -4.68
C SER A 186 17.18 -11.23 -3.52
N CYS A 187 16.87 -10.37 -2.55
CA CYS A 187 17.66 -10.20 -1.33
C CYS A 187 17.21 -11.11 -0.19
N ASN A 188 16.28 -12.05 -0.41
CA ASN A 188 15.67 -12.92 0.60
C ASN A 188 15.03 -12.17 1.79
N LEU A 189 14.59 -10.94 1.55
CA LEU A 189 13.94 -10.07 2.54
C LEU A 189 12.42 -10.19 2.51
N LEU A 190 11.86 -10.64 1.39
CA LEU A 190 10.43 -10.82 1.22
C LEU A 190 9.96 -12.11 1.94
N THR A 191 9.53 -11.97 3.20
CA THR A 191 8.99 -13.09 3.99
C THR A 191 7.55 -13.42 3.58
N SER A 192 7.13 -14.67 3.81
CA SER A 192 5.73 -15.10 3.60
C SER A 192 4.73 -14.20 4.34
N ASN A 193 5.08 -13.70 5.53
CA ASN A 193 4.26 -12.77 6.29
C ASN A 193 4.09 -11.42 5.58
N SER A 194 5.16 -10.86 5.02
CA SER A 194 5.10 -9.60 4.27
C SER A 194 4.20 -9.70 3.04
N ILE A 195 4.27 -10.83 2.32
CA ILE A 195 3.39 -11.10 1.18
C ILE A 195 1.94 -11.27 1.64
N ALA A 196 1.69 -11.99 2.73
CA ALA A 196 0.34 -12.20 3.25
C ALA A 196 -0.33 -10.89 3.68
N GLU A 197 0.41 -9.99 4.34
CA GLU A 197 -0.10 -8.65 4.72
C GLU A 197 -0.50 -7.84 3.48
N GLN A 198 0.32 -7.86 2.42
CA GLN A 198 -0.03 -7.17 1.18
C GLN A 198 -1.21 -7.82 0.45
N ALA A 199 -1.25 -9.15 0.41
CA ALA A 199 -2.34 -9.88 -0.20
C ALA A 199 -3.68 -9.52 0.45
N LYS A 200 -3.72 -9.42 1.78
CA LYS A 200 -4.88 -8.92 2.52
C LYS A 200 -5.29 -7.53 2.05
N ILE A 201 -4.35 -6.59 2.02
CA ILE A 201 -4.62 -5.19 1.65
C ILE A 201 -5.14 -5.08 0.21
N ILE A 202 -4.52 -5.78 -0.74
CA ILE A 202 -4.95 -5.81 -2.14
C ILE A 202 -6.35 -6.43 -2.26
N ALA A 203 -6.58 -7.53 -1.56
CA ALA A 203 -7.88 -8.19 -1.59
C ALA A 203 -8.97 -7.29 -1.00
N ASP A 204 -8.72 -6.63 0.13
CA ASP A 204 -9.64 -5.70 0.76
C ASP A 204 -9.97 -4.52 -0.16
N LEU A 205 -8.98 -3.97 -0.85
CA LEU A 205 -9.17 -2.92 -1.84
C LEU A 205 -10.07 -3.38 -3.00
N VAL A 206 -9.73 -4.49 -3.64
CA VAL A 206 -10.49 -5.00 -4.80
C VAL A 206 -11.93 -5.35 -4.41
N LEU A 207 -12.13 -5.98 -3.24
CA LEU A 207 -13.45 -6.29 -2.73
C LEU A 207 -14.26 -5.03 -2.45
N LYS A 208 -13.64 -4.00 -1.87
CA LYS A 208 -14.29 -2.72 -1.61
C LYS A 208 -14.76 -2.04 -2.90
N GLU A 209 -13.92 -1.99 -3.92
CA GLU A 209 -14.27 -1.40 -5.23
C GLU A 209 -15.44 -2.15 -5.89
N PHE A 210 -15.47 -3.48 -5.81
CA PHE A 210 -16.61 -4.27 -6.27
C PHE A 210 -17.88 -3.98 -5.47
N LEU A 211 -17.77 -3.88 -4.15
CA LEU A 211 -18.90 -3.58 -3.28
C LEU A 211 -19.51 -2.21 -3.59
N GLU A 212 -18.67 -1.19 -3.75
CA GLU A 212 -19.10 0.16 -4.12
C GLU A 212 -19.77 0.17 -5.50
N THR A 213 -19.17 -0.51 -6.49
CA THR A 213 -19.77 -0.67 -7.83
C THR A 213 -21.14 -1.36 -7.77
N ASN A 214 -21.26 -2.46 -7.02
CA ASN A 214 -22.52 -3.18 -6.87
C ASN A 214 -23.60 -2.33 -6.19
N LYS A 215 -23.21 -1.48 -5.22
CA LYS A 215 -24.12 -0.54 -4.54
C LYS A 215 -24.60 0.56 -5.47
N GLU A 216 -23.72 1.12 -6.29
CA GLU A 216 -24.06 2.18 -7.24
C GLU A 216 -24.96 1.69 -8.39
N VAL A 217 -24.64 0.53 -8.96
CA VAL A 217 -25.39 -0.04 -10.09
C VAL A 217 -26.68 -0.73 -9.62
N GLY A 218 -26.74 -1.14 -8.35
CA GLY A 218 -27.89 -1.83 -7.76
C GLY A 218 -28.05 -3.29 -8.20
N ILE A 219 -27.11 -3.83 -8.99
CA ILE A 219 -27.07 -5.23 -9.41
C ILE A 219 -25.63 -5.73 -9.43
N ILE A 220 -25.46 -7.02 -9.15
CA ILE A 220 -24.17 -7.70 -9.22
C ILE A 220 -24.00 -8.21 -10.67
N GLN A 221 -23.04 -7.66 -11.40
CA GLN A 221 -22.78 -7.98 -12.80
C GLN A 221 -21.58 -8.92 -12.97
N SER A 222 -21.61 -9.75 -14.01
CA SER A 222 -20.45 -10.57 -14.37
C SER A 222 -19.30 -9.65 -14.81
N PRO A 223 -18.11 -9.74 -14.18
CA PRO A 223 -16.95 -8.96 -14.56
C PRO A 223 -16.36 -9.42 -15.90
N LEU A 224 -16.89 -10.51 -16.46
CA LEU A 224 -16.51 -11.07 -17.75
C LEU A 224 -17.38 -10.55 -18.90
N ASN A 225 -18.41 -9.75 -18.62
CA ASN A 225 -19.25 -9.17 -19.65
C ASN A 225 -18.42 -8.19 -20.51
N PRO A 226 -18.28 -8.41 -21.83
CA PRO A 226 -17.46 -7.56 -22.69
C PRO A 226 -17.97 -6.13 -22.84
N ARG A 227 -19.22 -5.86 -22.42
CA ARG A 227 -19.80 -4.51 -22.39
C ARG A 227 -19.56 -3.78 -21.06
N LEU A 228 -19.04 -4.48 -20.06
CA LEU A 228 -18.74 -3.90 -18.76
C LEU A 228 -17.31 -3.34 -18.77
N GLU A 229 -17.17 -2.05 -18.51
CA GLU A 229 -15.87 -1.45 -18.24
C GLU A 229 -15.49 -1.74 -16.80
N LEU A 230 -14.41 -2.51 -16.60
CA LEU A 230 -13.88 -2.77 -15.27
C LEU A 230 -13.33 -1.47 -14.67
N ASN A 231 -13.57 -1.27 -13.38
CA ASN A 231 -12.91 -0.23 -12.61
C ASN A 231 -11.38 -0.34 -12.80
N LYS A 232 -10.71 0.79 -13.05
CA LYS A 232 -9.28 0.85 -13.34
C LYS A 232 -8.41 0.25 -12.24
N VAL A 233 -8.82 0.35 -10.97
CA VAL A 233 -8.14 -0.27 -9.82
C VAL A 233 -8.23 -1.79 -9.89
N ILE A 234 -9.41 -2.32 -10.21
CA ILE A 234 -9.64 -3.76 -10.35
C ILE A 234 -8.86 -4.30 -11.55
N ASP A 235 -9.03 -3.70 -12.73
CA ASP A 235 -8.28 -4.11 -13.94
C ASP A 235 -6.77 -4.12 -13.68
N PHE A 236 -6.28 -3.08 -13.01
CA PHE A 236 -4.88 -2.96 -12.65
C PHE A 236 -4.41 -4.12 -11.75
N TRP A 237 -4.97 -4.28 -10.56
CA TRP A 237 -4.49 -5.28 -9.60
C TRP A 237 -4.70 -6.70 -10.08
N ILE A 238 -5.78 -6.97 -10.79
CA ILE A 238 -6.04 -8.29 -11.36
C ILE A 238 -5.12 -8.53 -12.56
N ASN A 239 -5.31 -7.81 -13.65
CA ASN A 239 -4.75 -8.18 -14.95
C ASN A 239 -3.27 -7.83 -15.08
N LYS A 240 -2.79 -6.81 -14.38
CA LYS A 240 -1.37 -6.41 -14.43
C LYS A 240 -0.54 -7.11 -13.38
N ILE A 241 -1.09 -7.37 -12.19
CA ILE A 241 -0.33 -7.90 -11.04
C ILE A 241 -0.72 -9.34 -10.72
N LEU A 242 -1.91 -9.59 -10.16
CA LEU A 242 -2.27 -10.89 -9.58
C LEU A 242 -2.30 -12.05 -10.59
N LEU A 243 -2.70 -11.82 -11.84
CA LEU A 243 -2.64 -12.88 -12.85
C LEU A 243 -1.21 -13.23 -13.29
N LYS A 244 -0.22 -12.39 -12.97
CA LYS A 244 1.20 -12.57 -13.34
C LYS A 244 2.08 -12.99 -12.15
N ASP A 245 1.79 -12.49 -10.95
CA ASP A 245 2.50 -12.84 -9.72
C ASP A 245 1.80 -14.00 -9.00
N ARG A 246 2.37 -15.19 -9.19
CA ARG A 246 1.84 -16.42 -8.63
C ARG A 246 1.79 -16.41 -7.10
N LEU A 247 2.85 -15.92 -6.46
CA LEU A 247 3.02 -16.05 -5.02
C LEU A 247 2.08 -15.08 -4.29
N LEU A 248 1.90 -13.88 -4.84
CA LEU A 248 0.90 -12.93 -4.37
C LEU A 248 -0.52 -13.46 -4.60
N ARG A 249 -0.81 -14.03 -5.78
CA ARG A 249 -2.12 -14.63 -6.07
C ARG A 249 -2.49 -15.75 -5.09
N CYS A 250 -1.57 -16.65 -4.78
CA CYS A 250 -1.81 -17.72 -3.80
C CYS A 250 -2.12 -17.15 -2.41
N SER A 251 -1.40 -16.10 -2.02
CA SER A 251 -1.60 -15.44 -0.73
C SER A 251 -2.95 -14.70 -0.68
N VAL A 252 -3.39 -14.12 -1.81
CA VAL A 252 -4.73 -13.53 -1.95
C VAL A 252 -5.81 -14.60 -1.83
N LEU A 253 -5.66 -15.74 -2.51
CA LEU A 253 -6.62 -16.84 -2.42
C LEU A 253 -6.70 -17.42 -0.99
N ALA A 254 -5.56 -17.59 -0.31
CA ALA A 254 -5.54 -18.02 1.09
C ALA A 254 -6.28 -17.03 1.99
N TYR A 255 -6.04 -15.73 1.82
CA TYR A 255 -6.77 -14.69 2.57
C TYR A 255 -8.26 -14.68 2.24
N LEU A 256 -8.64 -14.82 0.96
CA LEU A 256 -10.04 -14.88 0.54
C LEU A 256 -10.75 -16.09 1.15
N LYS A 257 -10.11 -17.26 1.23
CA LYS A 257 -10.64 -18.45 1.91
C LYS A 257 -11.01 -18.11 3.36
N ASP A 258 -10.04 -17.60 4.13
CA ASP A 258 -10.25 -17.26 5.54
C ASP A 258 -11.32 -16.17 5.69
N LYS A 259 -11.39 -15.23 4.74
CA LYS A 259 -12.41 -14.18 4.72
C LYS A 259 -13.79 -14.74 4.44
N ILE A 260 -13.94 -15.67 3.50
CA ILE A 260 -15.21 -16.36 3.22
C ILE A 260 -15.65 -17.11 4.48
N GLU A 261 -14.75 -17.83 5.15
CA GLU A 261 -15.08 -18.55 6.38
C GLU A 261 -15.52 -17.61 7.53
N SER A 262 -14.96 -16.40 7.59
CA SER A 262 -15.20 -15.43 8.69
C SER A 262 -16.21 -14.32 8.41
N LEU A 263 -16.60 -14.10 7.14
CA LEU A 263 -17.55 -13.08 6.69
C LEU A 263 -18.88 -13.11 7.50
N PHE A 264 -19.22 -14.24 8.13
CA PHE A 264 -20.49 -14.48 8.83
C PHE A 264 -20.55 -14.07 10.30
N ALA A 265 -19.45 -13.58 10.90
CA ALA A 265 -19.49 -13.24 12.31
C ALA A 265 -20.30 -11.95 12.61
N ASN A 266 -20.39 -10.97 11.68
CA ASN A 266 -20.80 -9.60 12.04
C ASN A 266 -21.52 -8.75 10.94
N ILE A 267 -22.09 -9.32 9.88
CA ILE A 267 -22.65 -8.52 8.77
C ILE A 267 -24.17 -8.30 8.89
N VAL A 268 -24.62 -7.06 8.60
CA VAL A 268 -26.03 -6.66 8.53
C VAL A 268 -26.67 -7.25 7.26
N GLN A 269 -27.91 -7.75 7.37
CA GLN A 269 -28.57 -8.58 6.34
C GLN A 269 -28.65 -7.98 4.92
N GLU A 270 -28.68 -6.66 4.75
CA GLU A 270 -28.77 -6.01 3.43
C GLU A 270 -27.43 -5.98 2.68
N ASP A 271 -26.31 -5.97 3.40
CA ASP A 271 -24.96 -5.99 2.79
C ASP A 271 -24.50 -7.42 2.44
N GLU A 272 -25.17 -8.45 2.97
CA GLU A 272 -24.73 -9.84 2.87
C GLU A 272 -24.63 -10.31 1.41
N ILE A 273 -25.71 -10.19 0.61
CA ILE A 273 -25.72 -10.60 -0.81
C ILE A 273 -24.63 -9.88 -1.62
N GLN A 274 -24.43 -8.58 -1.38
CA GLN A 274 -23.41 -7.79 -2.06
C GLN A 274 -21.99 -8.20 -1.67
N CYS A 275 -21.77 -8.58 -0.40
CA CYS A 275 -20.50 -9.11 0.07
C CYS A 275 -20.14 -10.46 -0.58
N TYR A 276 -21.11 -11.34 -0.80
CA TYR A 276 -20.87 -12.55 -1.60
C TYR A 276 -20.65 -12.23 -3.07
N GLY A 277 -21.43 -11.30 -3.63
CA GLY A 277 -21.28 -10.81 -4.99
C GLY A 277 -19.86 -10.35 -5.30
N MET A 278 -19.27 -9.49 -4.47
CA MET A 278 -17.89 -9.00 -4.66
C MET A 278 -16.86 -10.14 -4.63
N VAL A 279 -17.05 -11.16 -3.80
CA VAL A 279 -16.15 -12.33 -3.75
C VAL A 279 -16.28 -13.17 -5.01
N ILE A 280 -17.49 -13.44 -5.48
CA ILE A 280 -17.74 -14.16 -6.74
C ILE A 280 -17.10 -13.43 -7.91
N GLN A 281 -17.31 -12.12 -8.03
CA GLN A 281 -16.73 -11.30 -9.08
C GLN A 281 -15.19 -11.35 -9.05
N PHE A 282 -14.59 -11.26 -7.87
CA PHE A 282 -13.14 -11.36 -7.73
C PHE A 282 -12.63 -12.75 -8.15
N LEU A 283 -13.27 -13.83 -7.68
CA LEU A 283 -12.88 -15.19 -8.08
C LEU A 283 -13.04 -15.42 -9.59
N LEU A 284 -14.11 -14.91 -10.22
CA LEU A 284 -14.32 -15.02 -11.68
C LEU A 284 -13.16 -14.38 -12.46
N LEU A 285 -12.65 -13.24 -12.00
CA LEU A 285 -11.50 -12.58 -12.59
C LEU A 285 -10.20 -13.37 -12.38
N LEU A 286 -9.98 -13.95 -11.20
CA LEU A 286 -8.81 -14.78 -10.92
C LEU A 286 -8.80 -16.09 -11.73
N ARG A 287 -9.98 -16.65 -12.02
CA ARG A 287 -10.18 -17.85 -12.85
C ARG A 287 -9.59 -17.71 -14.25
N ASN A 288 -9.66 -16.52 -14.84
CA ASN A 288 -9.27 -16.28 -16.24
C ASN A 288 -7.77 -16.45 -16.52
N SER A 289 -6.93 -16.59 -15.49
CA SER A 289 -5.54 -17.04 -15.66
C SER A 289 -5.42 -18.51 -16.08
N ALA A 290 -6.43 -19.34 -15.82
CA ALA A 290 -6.41 -20.77 -16.15
C ALA A 290 -6.77 -21.09 -17.61
N ARG A 291 -7.59 -20.26 -18.27
CA ARG A 291 -8.07 -20.52 -19.66
C ARG A 291 -7.13 -20.06 -20.77
N LYS A 292 -6.17 -19.15 -20.51
CA LYS A 292 -5.26 -18.61 -21.54
C LYS A 292 -3.98 -19.42 -21.77
N ILE A 293 -3.68 -20.43 -20.95
CA ILE A 293 -2.53 -21.31 -21.17
C ILE A 293 -3.03 -22.52 -21.95
N ARG A 294 -3.01 -22.41 -23.28
CA ARG A 294 -3.24 -23.57 -24.16
C ARG A 294 -2.30 -24.69 -23.75
N SER A 295 -2.89 -25.84 -23.52
CA SER A 295 -2.31 -27.11 -23.12
C SER A 295 -1.14 -27.51 -24.02
N THR A 296 0.07 -27.10 -23.66
CA THR A 296 1.29 -27.86 -23.96
C THR A 296 2.38 -27.37 -23.01
N SER A 297 2.72 -28.25 -22.08
CA SER A 297 3.87 -28.20 -21.17
C SER A 297 3.76 -27.24 -19.96
N ILE A 298 3.87 -27.81 -18.76
CA ILE A 298 5.00 -27.61 -17.81
C ILE A 298 4.56 -27.96 -16.37
N ASN A 299 5.23 -28.99 -15.83
CA ASN A 299 5.63 -29.29 -14.45
C ASN A 299 4.79 -28.80 -13.26
N SER A 300 4.37 -29.79 -12.44
CA SER A 300 4.18 -29.93 -10.97
C SER A 300 3.87 -28.74 -10.04
N SER A 301 3.90 -27.51 -10.52
CA SER A 301 3.74 -26.30 -9.74
C SER A 301 2.31 -25.75 -9.86
N MET A 302 1.63 -25.91 -11.00
CA MET A 302 0.25 -25.43 -11.20
C MET A 302 -0.81 -26.03 -10.25
N ARG A 303 -0.56 -27.23 -9.68
CA ARG A 303 -1.56 -27.94 -8.87
C ARG A 303 -1.95 -27.24 -7.56
N LYS A 304 -1.04 -26.48 -6.93
CA LYS A 304 -1.32 -25.84 -5.63
C LYS A 304 -2.27 -24.64 -5.74
N ASP A 305 -2.13 -23.86 -6.81
CA ASP A 305 -2.94 -22.66 -7.05
C ASP A 305 -4.39 -23.04 -7.41
N THR A 306 -4.54 -24.05 -8.27
CA THR A 306 -5.84 -24.59 -8.66
C THR A 306 -6.59 -25.14 -7.44
N ASN A 307 -5.90 -25.85 -6.56
CA ASN A 307 -6.51 -26.39 -5.33
C ASN A 307 -6.99 -25.27 -4.38
N LEU A 308 -6.20 -24.21 -4.16
CA LEU A 308 -6.63 -23.08 -3.32
C LEU A 308 -7.84 -22.34 -3.92
N TYR A 309 -7.85 -22.15 -5.24
CA TYR A 309 -9.00 -21.56 -5.94
C TYR A 309 -10.25 -22.45 -5.80
N GLU A 310 -10.13 -23.74 -6.08
CA GLU A 310 -11.21 -24.73 -5.93
C GLU A 310 -11.74 -24.74 -4.50
N THR A 311 -10.85 -24.74 -3.50
CA THR A 311 -11.20 -24.64 -2.07
C THR A 311 -12.02 -23.37 -1.78
N CYS A 312 -11.61 -22.21 -2.33
CA CYS A 312 -12.39 -20.98 -2.16
C CYS A 312 -13.80 -21.11 -2.75
N VAL A 313 -13.93 -21.69 -3.94
CA VAL A 313 -15.22 -21.89 -4.62
C VAL A 313 -16.10 -22.88 -3.85
N GLU A 314 -15.53 -23.96 -3.33
CA GLU A 314 -16.24 -24.97 -2.52
C GLU A 314 -16.79 -24.37 -1.23
N VAL A 315 -15.94 -23.70 -0.44
CA VAL A 315 -16.34 -23.04 0.80
C VAL A 315 -17.40 -21.97 0.52
N LEU A 316 -17.22 -21.17 -0.53
CA LEU A 316 -18.21 -20.18 -0.95
C LEU A 316 -19.56 -20.83 -1.31
N GLY A 317 -19.54 -21.96 -2.02
CA GLY A 317 -20.73 -22.72 -2.39
C GLY A 317 -21.47 -23.36 -1.21
N GLU A 318 -20.76 -23.75 -0.15
CA GLU A 318 -21.37 -24.18 1.11
C GLU A 318 -22.12 -23.03 1.79
N GLN A 319 -21.50 -21.86 1.84
CA GLN A 319 -22.07 -20.67 2.46
C GLN A 319 -23.30 -20.17 1.69
N LEU A 320 -23.23 -20.13 0.34
CA LEU A 320 -24.36 -19.77 -0.52
C LEU A 320 -25.53 -20.76 -0.41
N ARG A 321 -25.28 -22.06 -0.21
CA ARG A 321 -26.34 -23.04 0.04
C ARG A 321 -27.09 -22.73 1.33
N GLY A 322 -26.39 -22.29 2.38
CA GLY A 322 -27.01 -21.82 3.62
C GLY A 322 -27.91 -20.59 3.40
N LEU A 323 -27.48 -19.66 2.54
CA LEU A 323 -28.24 -18.45 2.22
C LEU A 323 -29.47 -18.67 1.35
N ARG A 324 -29.50 -19.72 0.53
CA ARG A 324 -30.61 -19.97 -0.39
C ARG A 324 -31.95 -20.01 0.33
N TYR A 325 -32.00 -20.60 1.53
CA TYR A 325 -33.23 -20.64 2.34
C TYR A 325 -33.69 -19.26 2.82
N LYS A 326 -32.76 -18.30 3.00
CA LYS A 326 -33.04 -16.95 3.49
C LYS A 326 -33.45 -15.98 2.37
N TYR A 327 -32.90 -16.14 1.17
CA TYR A 327 -33.02 -15.17 0.07
C TYR A 327 -33.56 -15.76 -1.23
N GLU A 328 -34.27 -16.90 -1.19
CA GLU A 328 -34.75 -17.64 -2.37
C GLU A 328 -35.53 -16.77 -3.39
N LYS A 329 -36.27 -15.77 -2.90
CA LYS A 329 -37.09 -14.87 -3.73
C LYS A 329 -36.44 -13.51 -4.01
N ASN A 330 -35.22 -13.28 -3.52
CA ASN A 330 -34.53 -12.02 -3.72
C ASN A 330 -33.87 -12.00 -5.11
N GLU A 331 -34.24 -11.03 -5.96
CA GLU A 331 -33.72 -10.93 -7.33
C GLU A 331 -32.20 -10.76 -7.39
N MET A 332 -31.62 -9.97 -6.48
CA MET A 332 -30.17 -9.78 -6.40
C MET A 332 -29.44 -11.08 -6.02
N PHE A 333 -30.03 -11.87 -5.12
CA PHE A 333 -29.52 -13.20 -4.79
C PHE A 333 -29.58 -14.16 -5.98
N LEU A 334 -30.66 -14.13 -6.77
CA LEU A 334 -30.79 -14.96 -7.97
C LEU A 334 -29.75 -14.60 -9.04
N HIS A 335 -29.49 -13.30 -9.25
CA HIS A 335 -28.42 -12.85 -10.14
C HIS A 335 -27.04 -13.32 -9.67
N MET A 336 -26.77 -13.19 -8.37
CA MET A 336 -25.53 -13.66 -7.76
C MET A 336 -25.37 -15.20 -7.83
N ASP A 337 -26.43 -15.99 -7.57
CA ASP A 337 -26.42 -17.46 -7.69
C ASP A 337 -26.17 -17.90 -9.14
N ALA A 338 -26.69 -17.15 -10.12
CA ALA A 338 -26.38 -17.35 -11.53
C ALA A 338 -24.90 -17.08 -11.84
N LEU A 339 -24.34 -16.00 -11.30
CA LEU A 339 -22.90 -15.70 -11.43
C LEU A 339 -22.03 -16.76 -10.77
N PHE A 340 -22.42 -17.29 -9.61
CA PHE A 340 -21.68 -18.36 -8.96
C PHE A 340 -21.58 -19.61 -9.84
N LYS A 341 -22.62 -19.94 -10.61
CA LYS A 341 -22.58 -21.06 -11.58
C LYS A 341 -21.60 -20.83 -12.73
N GLU A 342 -21.13 -19.60 -12.93
CA GLU A 342 -20.07 -19.32 -13.90
C GLU A 342 -18.68 -19.72 -13.38
N LEU A 343 -18.45 -19.82 -12.07
CA LEU A 343 -17.17 -20.27 -11.46
C LEU A 343 -16.91 -21.76 -11.77
#